data_AF-T2SB24-F1
#
_entry.id   AF-T2SB24-F1
#
_cell.length_a   1.000
_cell.length_b   1.000
_cell.length_c   1.000
_cell.angle_alpha   90.00
_cell.angle_beta   90.00
_cell.angle_gamma   90.00
#
_symmetry.space_group_name_H-M   'P 1'
#
loop_
_entity.id
_entity.type
_entity.pdbx_description
1 polymer ?
#
loop_
_entity_poly.entity_id
_entity_poly.type
_entity_poly.pdbx_seq_one_letter_code
_entity_poly.pdbx_strand_id
1 'polypeptide(L)' 'MLNGDINFKEVRCVGDNGEVYGIISSKEALNIAQNLGLDLVLISASAKPPVCKVMDYNKFRYQNEKKIKEAKKKQKAN' A
#
# COMPACT_ATOMS: atom_id res chain seq x y z
N MET A 1 7.28 -4.08 -1.47
CA MET A 1 7.93 -4.11 -0.14
C MET A 1 6.83 -3.88 0.89
N LEU A 2 6.93 -4.54 2.05
CA LEU A 2 5.90 -4.52 3.09
C LEU A 2 6.55 -4.26 4.45
N ASN A 3 5.85 -3.54 5.33
CA ASN A 3 6.18 -3.37 6.74
C ASN A 3 7.67 -3.05 6.95
N GLY A 4 8.38 -3.88 7.72
CA GLY A 4 9.78 -3.68 8.09
C GLY A 4 10.78 -3.72 6.93
N ASP A 5 10.40 -4.21 5.74
CA ASP A 5 11.28 -4.16 4.57
C ASP A 5 11.49 -2.72 4.07
N ILE A 6 10.57 -1.81 4.41
CA ILE A 6 10.56 -0.43 3.94
C ILE A 6 11.53 0.39 4.79
N ASN A 7 12.79 0.46 4.37
CA ASN A 7 13.84 1.22 5.05
C ASN A 7 14.23 2.49 4.28
N PHE A 8 13.35 3.47 4.25
CA PHE A 8 13.63 4.80 3.69
C PHE A 8 13.70 5.87 4.79
N LYS A 9 14.52 6.90 4.60
CA LYS A 9 14.60 8.03 5.55
C LYS A 9 13.26 8.76 5.68
N GLU A 10 12.64 9.04 4.54
CA GLU A 10 11.36 9.74 4.44
C GLU A 10 10.49 9.06 3.38
N VAL A 11 9.20 8.95 3.66
CA VAL A 11 8.20 8.40 2.78
C VAL A 11 6.96 9.28 2.81
N ARG A 12 6.29 9.42 1.68
CA ARG A 12 4.94 9.97 1.65
C ARG A 12 3.97 8.87 2.06
N CYS A 13 3.30 9.04 3.18
CA CYS A 13 2.37 8.07 3.75
C CYS A 13 0.91 8.51 3.53
N VAL A 14 0.08 7.58 3.07
CA VAL A 14 -1.36 7.78 2.85
C VAL A 14 -2.15 6.58 3.39
N GLY A 15 -3.37 6.80 3.88
CA GLY A 15 -4.29 5.75 4.30
C GLY A 15 -5.14 5.19 3.15
N ASP A 16 -5.76 4.04 3.36
CA ASP A 16 -6.67 3.43 2.39
C ASP A 16 -7.98 4.22 2.19
N ASN A 17 -8.43 4.92 3.25
CA ASN A 17 -9.60 5.79 3.27
C ASN A 17 -9.37 7.19 2.63
N GLY A 18 -8.16 7.47 2.11
CA GLY A 18 -7.79 8.78 1.61
C GLY A 18 -7.19 9.72 2.65
N GLU A 19 -6.96 9.24 3.88
CA GLU A 19 -6.23 9.98 4.91
C GLU A 19 -4.79 10.27 4.46
N VAL A 20 -4.31 11.48 4.73
CA VAL A 20 -2.96 11.90 4.32
C VAL A 20 -2.15 12.14 5.58
N TYR A 21 -1.18 11.25 5.85
CA TYR A 21 -0.24 11.40 6.97
C TYR A 21 0.93 12.32 6.62
N GLY A 22 1.12 12.63 5.33
CA GLY A 22 2.15 13.54 4.85
C GLY A 22 3.49 12.86 4.56
N ILE A 23 4.59 13.61 4.66
CA ILE A 23 5.94 13.09 4.49
C ILE A 23 6.51 12.83 5.88
N ILE A 24 6.73 11.56 6.20
CA ILE A 24 7.13 11.08 7.52
C ILE A 24 8.21 10.03 7.38
N SER A 25 8.86 9.65 8.50
CA SER A 25 9.84 8.56 8.45
C SER A 25 9.18 7.21 8.17
N SER A 26 9.91 6.27 7.57
CA SER A 26 9.41 4.90 7.38
C SER A 26 9.02 4.21 8.70
N LYS A 27 9.75 4.49 9.78
CA LYS A 27 9.43 4.00 11.13
C LYS A 27 8.11 4.55 11.65
N GLU A 28 7.86 5.84 11.45
CA GLU A 28 6.60 6.46 11.86
C GLU A 28 5.42 5.92 11.05
N ALA A 29 5.60 5.78 9.73
CA ALA A 29 4.60 5.16 8.86
C ALA A 29 4.29 3.71 9.28
N LEU A 30 5.32 2.95 9.69
CA LEU A 30 5.16 1.59 10.19
C LEU A 30 4.40 1.56 11.52
N ASN A 31 4.73 2.46 12.45
CA ASN A 31 4.00 2.58 13.72
C ASN A 31 2.52 2.93 13.51
N ILE A 32 2.22 3.83 12.57
CA ILE A 32 0.83 4.17 12.21
C ILE A 32 0.10 2.92 11.72
N ALA A 33 0.71 2.17 10.80
CA ALA A 33 0.13 0.92 10.30
C ALA A 33 -0.14 -0.08 11.43
N GLN A 34 0.83 -0.30 12.33
CA GLN A 34 0.70 -1.20 13.47
C GLN A 34 -0.37 -0.75 14.46
N ASN A 35 -0.44 0.54 14.79
CA ASN A 35 -1.45 1.11 15.68
C ASN A 35 -2.87 0.94 15.13
N LEU A 36 -3.03 0.95 13.81
CA LEU A 36 -4.30 0.74 13.12
C LEU A 36 -4.60 -0.74 12.86
N GLY A 37 -3.68 -1.67 13.17
CA GLY A 37 -3.81 -3.09 12.84
C GLY A 37 -3.79 -3.35 11.32
N LEU A 38 -3.12 -2.49 10.56
CA LEU A 38 -2.99 -2.52 9.10
C LEU A 38 -1.53 -2.78 8.70
N ASP A 39 -1.29 -2.93 7.40
CA ASP A 39 0.05 -3.10 6.83
C ASP A 39 0.54 -1.81 6.16
N LEU A 40 1.84 -1.54 6.29
CA LEU A 40 2.52 -0.52 5.49
C LEU A 40 2.95 -1.13 4.16
N VAL A 41 2.35 -0.67 3.06
CA VAL A 41 2.62 -1.18 1.71
C VAL A 41 3.31 -0.12 0.87
N LEU A 42 4.48 -0.47 0.32
CA LEU A 42 5.16 0.42 -0.63
C LEU A 42 4.45 0.38 -1.99
N ILE A 43 3.89 1.51 -2.40
CA ILE A 43 3.16 1.67 -3.68
C ILE A 43 4.10 2.08 -4.80
N SER A 44 4.99 3.04 -4.52
CA SER A 44 5.94 3.52 -5.50
C SER A 44 7.28 3.86 -4.87
N ALA A 45 8.30 3.07 -5.21
CA ALA A 45 9.69 3.34 -4.84
C ALA A 45 10.34 4.42 -5.72
N SER A 46 9.81 4.67 -6.92
CA SER A 46 10.38 5.61 -7.90
C SER A 46 10.02 7.06 -7.62
N ALA A 47 8.99 7.30 -6.79
CA ALA A 47 8.62 8.64 -6.36
C ALA A 47 9.66 9.25 -5.41
N LYS A 48 9.75 10.59 -5.39
CA LYS A 48 10.58 11.36 -4.45
C LYS A 48 9.69 12.30 -3.64
N PRO A 49 9.41 12.03 -2.35
CA PRO A 49 9.81 10.82 -1.60
C PRO A 49 9.02 9.56 -2.03
N PRO A 50 9.52 8.35 -1.73
CA PRO A 50 8.81 7.09 -1.98
C PRO A 50 7.42 7.10 -1.34
N VAL A 51 6.44 6.53 -2.03
CA VAL A 51 5.04 6.54 -1.58
C VAL A 51 4.68 5.21 -0.95
N CYS A 52 4.30 5.27 0.33
CA CYS A 52 3.75 4.16 1.09
C CYS A 52 2.27 4.39 1.36
N LYS A 53 1.50 3.31 1.42
CA LYS A 53 0.09 3.33 1.81
C LYS A 53 -0.16 2.38 2.97
N VAL A 54 -0.89 2.84 3.97
CA VAL A 54 -1.37 2.03 5.09
C VAL A 54 -2.69 1.38 4.68
N MET A 55 -2.71 0.06 4.55
CA MET A 55 -3.91 -0.70 4.14
C MET A 55 -3.85 -2.16 4.59
N ASP A 56 -4.98 -2.87 4.50
CA ASP A 56 -5.01 -4.33 4.64
C ASP A 56 -4.51 -4.99 3.35
N TYR A 57 -3.28 -5.52 3.38
CA TYR A 57 -2.66 -6.12 2.21
C TYR A 57 -3.39 -7.39 1.75
N ASN A 58 -3.90 -8.19 2.68
CA ASN A 58 -4.60 -9.44 2.36
C ASN A 58 -5.90 -9.17 1.60
N LYS A 59 -6.69 -8.21 2.10
CA LYS A 59 -7.91 -7.75 1.43
C LYS A 59 -7.62 -7.16 0.06
N PHE A 60 -6.58 -6.35 -0.06
CA PHE A 60 -6.16 -5.77 -1.34
C PHE A 60 -5.79 -6.85 -2.36
N ARG A 61 -4.96 -7.83 -1.97
CA ARG A 61 -4.54 -8.94 -2.85
C ARG A 61 -5.72 -9.75 -3.35
N TYR A 62 -6.63 -10.11 -2.46
CA TYR A 62 -7.84 -10.85 -2.81
C TYR A 62 -8.72 -10.09 -3.82
N GLN A 63 -8.96 -8.79 -3.58
CA GLN A 63 -9.74 -7.97 -4.50
C GLN A 63 -9.08 -7.83 -5.86
N ASN A 64 -7.75 -7.67 -5.89
CA ASN A 64 -7.00 -7.51 -7.12
C ASN A 64 -7.01 -8.81 -7.94
N GLU A 65 -6.82 -9.97 -7.30
CA GLU A 65 -6.95 -11.27 -7.97
C GLU A 65 -8.36 -11.51 -8.53
N LYS A 66 -9.40 -11.15 -7.77
CA LYS A 66 -10.79 -11.27 -8.25
C LYS A 66 -11.02 -10.40 -9.49
N LYS A 67 -10.59 -9.13 -9.46
CA LYS A 67 -10.67 -8.21 -10.60
C LYS A 67 -9.90 -8.75 -11.82
N ILE A 68 -8.70 -9.27 -11.64
CA ILE A 68 -7.90 -9.85 -12.73
C ILE A 68 -8.61 -11.08 -13.34
N LYS A 69 -9.18 -11.95 -12.50
CA LYS A 69 -9.95 -13.12 -12.97
C LYS A 69 -11.18 -12.70 -13.78
N GLU A 70 -11.91 -11.69 -13.32
CA GLU A 70 -13.08 -11.14 -14.05
C GLU A 70 -12.68 -10.46 -15.37
N ALA A 71 -11.58 -9.70 -15.38
CA ALA A 71 -11.06 -9.07 -16.59
C ALA A 71 -10.61 -10.11 -17.64
N LYS A 72 -9.90 -11.17 -17.23
CA LYS A 72 -9.50 -12.27 -18.12
C LYS A 72 -10.70 -13.04 -18.69
N LYS A 73 -11.78 -13.20 -17.93
CA LYS A 73 -13.02 -13.82 -18.43
C LYS A 73 -13.70 -12.96 -19.50
N LYS A 74 -13.76 -11.64 -19.30
CA LYS A 74 -14.30 -10.70 -20.30
C LYS A 74 -13.45 -10.63 -21.56
N GLN A 75 -12.12 -10.71 -21.44
CA GLN A 75 -11.20 -10.63 -22.57
C GLN A 75 -11.22 -11.89 -23.47
N LYS A 76 -11.66 -13.04 -22.95
CA LYS A 76 -11.86 -14.28 -23.74
C LYS A 76 -13.21 -14.37 -24.46
N ALA A 77 -14.13 -13.47 -24.17
CA ALA A 77 -15.48 -13.47 -24.72
C ALA A 77 -15.65 -12.53 -25.93
N ASN A 78 -14.55 -12.05 -26.50
CA ASN A 78 -14.52 -11.12 -27.64
C ASN A 78 -13.63 -11.66 -28.76
#